data_AF-A0AAU4WVP4-F1
#
_entry.id   AF-A0AAU4WVP4-F1
#
_cell.length_a   1.000
_cell.length_b   1.000
_cell.length_c   1.000
_cell.angle_alpha   90.00
_cell.angle_beta   90.00
_cell.angle_gamma   90.00
#
_symmetry.space_group_name_H-M   'P 1'
#
loop_
_entity.id
_entity.type
_entity.pdbx_description
1 polymer ?
#
loop_
_entity_poly.entity_id
_entity_poly.type
_entity_poly.pdbx_seq_one_letter_code
_entity_poly.pdbx_strand_id
1 'polypeptide(L)'
;MPTLLLVNVGMAKDVSWQGRTVHTGVWKFPVHGPARVRRLDIDGDGQGDTNGHGGEQRAVLVYQIQSYWHWQQYFGRDDLGFGQFGENLTVDGLLDDEVCIGETEFEVTQPRVTRYRVGLRLGEPELPALLVSHHRPGFYMRVIHEGHIQAGDPIVRTRTGPGALSVADTDALLYLPDPERAKLRLALRIPALSPGWQDSFRDLLKSVDGRAVVAVTGPAWNGSRPLRVAGVVPESTTVTSIHLAAGRVPASGCPHRPVPPCASPRPAVPPRCAATRCPRRPMPAATGSASNTSPTAR
;
A
#
# COMPACT_ATOMS: atom_id res chain seq x y z
N MET A 1 -23.64 -8.11 -6.69
CA MET A 1 -23.14 -9.25 -5.90
C MET A 1 -21.63 -9.29 -6.07
N PRO A 2 -20.84 -9.53 -5.02
CA PRO A 2 -19.39 -9.56 -5.16
C PRO A 2 -18.96 -10.65 -6.15
N THR A 3 -17.94 -10.39 -6.97
CA THR A 3 -17.56 -11.23 -8.11
C THR A 3 -16.04 -11.26 -8.30
N LEU A 4 -15.51 -12.42 -8.67
CA LEU A 4 -14.12 -12.57 -9.09
C LEU A 4 -13.96 -12.04 -10.52
N LEU A 5 -13.23 -10.94 -10.71
CA LEU A 5 -13.01 -10.38 -12.05
C LEU A 5 -11.91 -11.12 -12.79
N LEU A 6 -10.85 -11.49 -12.09
CA LEU A 6 -9.71 -12.13 -12.71
C LEU A 6 -8.82 -12.86 -11.71
N VAL A 7 -8.22 -13.97 -12.19
CA VAL A 7 -7.11 -14.65 -11.53
C VAL A 7 -5.80 -14.21 -12.17
N ASN A 8 -4.82 -13.87 -11.34
CA ASN A 8 -3.48 -13.47 -11.73
C ASN A 8 -2.46 -14.38 -11.07
N VAL A 9 -1.49 -14.85 -11.85
CA VAL A 9 -0.39 -15.68 -11.34
C VAL A 9 0.95 -15.20 -11.92
N GLY A 10 2.04 -15.51 -11.23
CA GLY A 10 3.37 -15.30 -11.77
C GLY A 10 4.46 -15.91 -10.91
N MET A 11 5.39 -16.60 -11.56
CA MET A 11 6.56 -17.13 -10.89
C MET A 11 7.50 -16.01 -10.45
N ALA A 12 8.15 -16.21 -9.30
CA ALA A 12 9.16 -15.30 -8.82
C ALA A 12 10.32 -15.18 -9.81
N LYS A 13 10.82 -13.96 -9.98
CA LYS A 13 11.92 -13.65 -10.89
C LYS A 13 12.82 -12.57 -10.34
N ASP A 14 14.01 -12.49 -10.92
CA ASP A 14 14.97 -11.44 -10.64
C ASP A 14 14.64 -10.18 -11.44
N VAL A 15 14.63 -9.05 -10.75
CA VAL A 15 14.48 -7.73 -11.36
C VAL A 15 15.60 -6.80 -10.89
N SER A 16 16.09 -5.96 -11.81
CA SER A 16 17.06 -4.92 -11.46
C SER A 16 16.34 -3.73 -10.83
N TRP A 17 16.79 -3.29 -9.66
CA TRP A 17 16.27 -2.11 -8.99
C TRP A 17 17.36 -1.42 -8.18
N GLN A 18 17.59 -0.13 -8.45
CA GLN A 18 18.61 0.69 -7.80
C GLN A 18 20.01 0.06 -7.79
N GLY A 19 20.41 -0.57 -8.91
CA GLY A 19 21.71 -1.23 -9.05
C GLY A 19 21.84 -2.56 -8.30
N ARG A 20 20.74 -3.11 -7.77
CA ARG A 20 20.69 -4.41 -7.09
C ARG A 20 19.73 -5.37 -7.79
N THR A 21 19.97 -6.66 -7.65
CA THR A 21 19.03 -7.71 -8.06
C THR A 21 18.05 -7.99 -6.93
N VAL A 22 16.76 -7.94 -7.24
CA VAL A 22 15.66 -8.22 -6.31
C VAL A 22 14.89 -9.43 -6.80
N HIS A 23 14.93 -10.53 -6.05
CA HIS A 23 14.12 -11.73 -6.33
C HIS A 23 12.69 -11.54 -5.81
N THR A 24 11.66 -11.62 -6.66
CA THR A 24 10.29 -11.17 -6.32
C THR A 24 9.18 -11.85 -7.11
N GLY A 25 8.05 -12.14 -6.45
CA GLY A 25 6.80 -12.64 -7.06
C GLY A 25 5.71 -11.57 -7.28
N VAL A 26 6.08 -10.28 -7.24
CA VAL A 26 5.11 -9.17 -7.41
C VAL A 26 4.65 -8.99 -8.86
N TRP A 27 5.34 -9.60 -9.83
CA TRP A 27 4.89 -9.64 -11.23
C TRP A 27 3.91 -10.78 -11.41
N LYS A 28 2.62 -10.46 -11.42
CA LYS A 28 1.56 -11.39 -11.80
C LYS A 28 0.85 -10.90 -13.05
N PHE A 29 0.27 -11.84 -13.78
CA PHE A 29 -0.43 -11.59 -15.03
C PHE A 29 -1.75 -12.34 -15.07
N PRO A 30 -2.76 -11.80 -15.77
CA PRO A 30 -4.02 -12.47 -16.02
C PRO A 30 -3.87 -13.88 -16.58
N VAL A 31 -4.65 -14.81 -16.04
CA VAL A 31 -4.90 -16.11 -16.66
C VAL A 31 -6.37 -16.26 -17.02
N HIS A 32 -6.63 -16.89 -18.16
CA HIS A 32 -7.97 -17.13 -18.67
C HIS A 32 -8.39 -18.58 -18.44
N GLY A 33 -9.65 -18.77 -18.07
CA GLY A 33 -10.23 -20.08 -17.77
C GLY A 33 -9.99 -20.53 -16.31
N PRO A 34 -10.36 -21.78 -16.00
CA PRO A 34 -10.22 -22.35 -14.66
C PRO A 34 -8.77 -22.41 -14.17
N ALA A 35 -8.52 -21.85 -12.99
CA ALA A 35 -7.25 -21.93 -12.27
C ALA A 35 -7.40 -22.83 -11.04
N ARG A 36 -6.44 -23.74 -10.83
CA ARG A 36 -6.43 -24.65 -9.69
C ARG A 36 -5.87 -23.93 -8.45
N VAL A 37 -6.65 -23.90 -7.39
CA VAL A 37 -6.27 -23.38 -6.07
C VAL A 37 -5.78 -24.54 -5.21
N ARG A 38 -4.59 -24.38 -4.64
CA ARG A 38 -3.94 -25.31 -3.71
C ARG A 38 -3.90 -24.70 -2.31
N ARG A 39 -3.56 -25.51 -1.31
CA ARG A 39 -3.46 -25.03 0.07
C ARG A 39 -2.47 -23.87 0.27
N LEU A 40 -1.45 -23.75 -0.58
CA LEU A 40 -0.37 -22.78 -0.41
C LEU A 40 -0.34 -21.67 -1.47
N ASP A 41 -1.00 -21.87 -2.62
CA ASP A 41 -0.93 -20.98 -3.79
C ASP A 41 -1.99 -21.34 -4.84
N ILE A 42 -1.93 -20.68 -6.00
CA ILE A 42 -2.67 -21.03 -7.22
C ILE A 42 -1.65 -21.61 -8.20
N ASP A 43 -2.00 -22.69 -8.91
CA ASP A 43 -1.12 -23.32 -9.89
C ASP A 43 -0.61 -22.26 -10.91
N GLY A 44 0.72 -22.16 -11.05
CA GLY A 44 1.39 -21.15 -11.89
C GLY A 44 1.85 -19.90 -11.14
N ASP A 45 1.54 -19.78 -9.84
CA ASP A 45 2.03 -18.71 -8.97
C ASP A 45 3.27 -19.13 -8.18
N GLY A 46 4.18 -18.18 -7.94
CA GLY A 46 5.40 -18.43 -7.19
C GLY A 46 5.64 -17.41 -6.07
N GLN A 47 5.84 -17.90 -4.85
CA GLN A 47 6.23 -17.07 -3.71
C GLN A 47 7.77 -16.89 -3.70
N GLY A 48 8.25 -15.68 -3.96
CA GLY A 48 9.70 -15.40 -4.03
C GLY A 48 10.46 -15.50 -2.71
N ASP A 49 9.76 -15.58 -1.58
CA ASP A 49 10.37 -15.83 -0.26
C ASP A 49 9.36 -16.56 0.64
N THR A 50 9.57 -17.86 0.83
CA THR A 50 8.69 -18.72 1.64
C THR A 50 8.83 -18.50 3.15
N ASN A 51 9.94 -17.89 3.61
CA ASN A 51 10.17 -17.65 5.05
C ASN A 51 9.47 -16.36 5.51
N GLY A 52 9.40 -15.34 4.65
CA GLY A 52 8.85 -14.03 5.01
C GLY A 52 7.55 -13.63 4.32
N HIS A 53 7.22 -14.19 3.16
CA HIS A 53 6.18 -13.68 2.26
C HIS A 53 5.14 -14.71 1.82
N GLY A 54 5.42 -16.01 1.95
CA GLY A 54 4.48 -17.10 1.65
C GLY A 54 3.91 -17.80 2.88
N GLY A 55 3.45 -19.03 2.67
CA GLY A 55 2.88 -19.90 3.70
C GLY A 55 1.35 -19.89 3.70
N GLU A 56 0.74 -20.83 4.42
CA GLU A 56 -0.71 -21.07 4.44
C GLU A 56 -1.51 -19.78 4.71
N GLN A 57 -1.02 -18.94 5.63
CA GLN A 57 -1.66 -17.68 6.02
C GLN A 57 -1.65 -16.61 4.92
N ARG A 58 -0.95 -16.84 3.80
CA ARG A 58 -0.74 -15.87 2.71
C ARG A 58 -0.85 -16.52 1.34
N ALA A 59 -1.65 -17.58 1.23
CA ALA A 59 -1.77 -18.36 0.01
C ALA A 59 -2.29 -17.54 -1.18
N VAL A 60 -3.23 -16.62 -0.93
CA VAL A 60 -3.87 -15.80 -1.97
C VAL A 60 -3.95 -14.35 -1.51
N LEU A 61 -3.44 -13.41 -2.31
CA LEU A 61 -3.64 -11.96 -2.12
C LEU A 61 -4.84 -11.49 -2.95
N VAL A 62 -5.74 -10.74 -2.32
CA VAL A 62 -6.92 -10.13 -2.96
C VAL A 62 -6.75 -8.62 -3.08
N TYR A 63 -7.20 -8.06 -4.19
CA TYR A 63 -7.26 -6.62 -4.38
C TYR A 63 -8.50 -6.20 -5.19
N GLN A 64 -9.10 -5.10 -4.78
CA GLN A 64 -10.40 -4.65 -5.27
C GLN A 64 -10.26 -3.73 -6.48
N ILE A 65 -11.19 -3.85 -7.44
CA ILE A 65 -11.25 -2.96 -8.60
C ILE A 65 -11.47 -1.49 -8.21
N GLN A 66 -12.16 -1.23 -7.10
CA GLN A 66 -12.35 0.10 -6.55
C GLN A 66 -11.02 0.74 -6.14
N SER A 67 -10.08 -0.06 -5.64
CA SER A 67 -8.73 0.40 -5.33
C SER A 67 -7.95 0.72 -6.61
N TYR A 68 -8.11 -0.05 -7.69
CA TYR A 68 -7.56 0.31 -9.00
C TYR A 68 -8.03 1.69 -9.47
N TRP A 69 -9.35 1.95 -9.47
CA TRP A 69 -9.89 3.24 -9.90
C TRP A 69 -9.38 4.40 -9.04
N HIS A 70 -9.30 4.18 -7.72
CA HIS A 70 -8.71 5.16 -6.81
C HIS A 70 -7.28 5.51 -7.19
N TRP A 71 -6.42 4.51 -7.43
CA TRP A 71 -5.02 4.74 -7.78
C TRP A 71 -4.83 5.32 -9.18
N GLN A 72 -5.66 4.93 -10.15
CA GLN A 72 -5.67 5.55 -11.48
C GLN A 72 -5.97 7.06 -11.38
N GLN A 73 -6.98 7.42 -10.58
CA GLN A 73 -7.31 8.82 -10.34
C GLN A 73 -6.23 9.56 -9.55
N TYR A 74 -5.71 8.93 -8.49
CA TYR A 74 -4.71 9.54 -7.60
C TYR A 74 -3.39 9.81 -8.31
N PHE A 75 -2.91 8.87 -9.12
CA PHE A 75 -1.66 9.00 -9.89
C PHE A 75 -1.86 9.64 -11.27
N GLY A 76 -3.11 9.85 -11.71
CA GLY A 76 -3.41 10.41 -13.03
C GLY A 76 -2.95 9.51 -14.19
N ARG A 77 -3.10 8.19 -14.05
CA ARG A 77 -2.65 7.19 -15.03
C ARG A 77 -3.74 6.17 -15.33
N ASP A 78 -3.78 5.65 -16.56
CA ASP A 78 -4.79 4.73 -17.07
C ASP A 78 -4.23 3.34 -17.44
N ASP A 79 -2.93 3.12 -17.22
CA ASP A 79 -2.20 1.90 -17.59
C ASP A 79 -2.13 0.84 -16.46
N LEU A 80 -2.86 1.04 -15.36
CA LEU A 80 -2.96 0.05 -14.27
C LEU A 80 -3.87 -1.12 -14.67
N GLY A 81 -3.25 -2.24 -15.03
CA GLY A 81 -3.91 -3.51 -15.33
C GLY A 81 -3.89 -4.50 -14.16
N PHE A 82 -4.74 -5.52 -14.22
CA PHE A 82 -4.89 -6.53 -13.16
C PHE A 82 -3.59 -7.31 -12.88
N GLY A 83 -3.37 -7.65 -11.61
CA GLY A 83 -2.14 -8.26 -11.12
C GLY A 83 -0.98 -7.30 -10.87
N GLN A 84 -1.10 -6.00 -11.21
CA GLN A 84 -0.01 -5.04 -11.03
C GLN A 84 0.28 -4.72 -9.56
N PHE A 85 -0.71 -4.84 -8.67
CA PHE A 85 -0.48 -4.72 -7.23
C PHE A 85 0.09 -6.01 -6.61
N GLY A 86 0.36 -7.02 -7.44
CA GLY A 86 0.90 -8.32 -7.05
C GLY A 86 -0.14 -9.25 -6.45
N GLU A 87 -1.42 -8.93 -6.58
CA GLU A 87 -2.55 -9.74 -6.11
C GLU A 87 -2.78 -10.95 -7.00
N ASN A 88 -3.31 -12.01 -6.41
CA ASN A 88 -3.77 -13.20 -7.11
C ASN A 88 -5.20 -13.03 -7.61
N LEU A 89 -6.07 -12.39 -6.83
CA LEU A 89 -7.48 -12.22 -7.19
C LEU A 89 -7.83 -10.74 -7.29
N THR A 90 -8.27 -10.32 -8.47
CA THR A 90 -8.89 -9.02 -8.64
C THR A 90 -10.41 -9.19 -8.52
N VAL A 91 -11.04 -8.46 -7.61
CA VAL A 91 -12.46 -8.66 -7.24
C VAL A 91 -13.26 -7.37 -7.33
N ASP A 92 -14.58 -7.51 -7.48
CA ASP A 92 -15.57 -6.43 -7.34
C ASP A 92 -16.50 -6.73 -6.15
N GLY A 93 -16.79 -5.72 -5.32
CA GLY A 93 -17.77 -5.81 -4.22
C GLY A 93 -17.27 -6.37 -2.88
N LEU A 94 -15.96 -6.39 -2.63
CA LEU A 94 -15.34 -6.83 -1.36
C LEU A 94 -14.43 -5.75 -0.76
N LEU A 95 -15.00 -4.63 -0.32
CA LEU A 95 -14.22 -3.49 0.18
C LEU A 95 -13.45 -3.82 1.47
N ASP A 96 -12.23 -3.28 1.63
CA ASP A 96 -11.36 -3.53 2.80
C ASP A 96 -11.99 -3.13 4.14
N ASP A 97 -12.93 -2.19 4.14
CA ASP A 97 -13.69 -1.72 5.29
C ASP A 97 -14.97 -2.53 5.55
N GLU A 98 -15.39 -3.38 4.62
CA GLU A 98 -16.59 -4.23 4.72
C GLU A 98 -16.25 -5.73 4.92
N VAL A 99 -15.01 -6.13 4.60
CA VAL A 99 -14.51 -7.51 4.75
C VAL A 99 -13.81 -7.69 6.10
N CYS A 100 -14.18 -8.74 6.82
CA CYS A 100 -13.63 -9.05 8.14
C CYS A 100 -12.63 -10.21 8.10
N ILE A 101 -11.70 -10.26 9.05
CA ILE A 101 -10.81 -11.43 9.23
C ILE A 101 -11.65 -12.63 9.71
N GLY A 102 -11.49 -13.82 9.11
CA GLY A 102 -12.18 -15.06 9.53
C GLY A 102 -13.42 -15.50 8.72
N GLU A 103 -13.62 -15.01 7.48
CA GLU A 103 -14.69 -15.52 6.57
C GLU A 103 -14.33 -16.94 6.02
N THR A 104 -15.19 -17.69 5.30
CA THR A 104 -14.87 -19.11 4.97
C THR A 104 -15.11 -19.53 3.51
N GLU A 105 -14.60 -20.72 3.15
CA GLU A 105 -14.15 -21.26 1.84
C GLU A 105 -12.80 -20.72 1.34
N PHE A 106 -12.59 -19.42 1.46
CA PHE A 106 -11.28 -18.84 1.76
C PHE A 106 -11.41 -18.13 3.09
N GLU A 107 -10.38 -18.18 3.92
CA GLU A 107 -10.42 -17.46 5.19
C GLU A 107 -9.47 -16.28 5.15
N VAL A 108 -9.99 -15.08 5.35
CA VAL A 108 -9.21 -13.86 5.47
C VAL A 108 -8.37 -13.96 6.74
N THR A 109 -7.05 -13.83 6.59
CA THR A 109 -6.08 -14.10 7.67
C THR A 109 -5.38 -12.84 8.15
N GLN A 110 -5.18 -11.86 7.27
CA GLN A 110 -4.49 -10.63 7.60
C GLN A 110 -4.59 -9.60 6.46
N PRO A 111 -4.43 -8.31 6.77
CA PRO A 111 -4.13 -7.31 5.75
C PRO A 111 -2.83 -7.65 5.00
N ARG A 112 -2.70 -7.08 3.81
CA ARG A 112 -1.45 -7.07 3.06
C ARG A 112 -0.36 -6.43 3.90
N VAL A 113 0.78 -7.12 4.04
CA VAL A 113 1.98 -6.47 4.57
C VAL A 113 2.53 -5.52 3.51
N THR A 114 2.43 -4.22 3.74
CA THR A 114 2.86 -3.17 2.81
C THR A 114 4.40 -3.12 2.76
N ARG A 115 4.98 -3.55 1.63
CA ARG A 115 6.44 -3.60 1.41
C ARG A 115 6.82 -2.86 0.13
N TYR A 116 8.08 -2.43 0.06
CA TYR A 116 8.63 -1.66 -1.07
C TYR A 116 8.42 -2.29 -2.46
N ARG A 117 8.24 -3.63 -2.54
CA ARG A 117 8.10 -4.37 -3.80
C ARG A 117 6.91 -3.92 -4.66
N VAL A 118 5.81 -3.47 -4.05
CA VAL A 118 4.66 -2.96 -4.81
C VAL A 118 4.95 -1.60 -5.44
N GLY A 119 5.61 -0.72 -4.68
CA GLY A 119 6.06 0.57 -5.19
C GLY A 119 7.10 0.40 -6.29
N LEU A 120 8.02 -0.54 -6.12
CA LEU A 120 8.97 -0.95 -7.15
C LEU A 120 8.26 -1.38 -8.45
N ARG A 121 7.19 -2.18 -8.35
CA ARG A 121 6.44 -2.68 -9.52
C ARG A 121 5.74 -1.56 -10.30
N LEU A 122 5.13 -0.61 -9.60
CA LEU A 122 4.36 0.49 -10.20
C LEU A 122 5.23 1.72 -10.56
N GLY A 123 6.47 1.76 -10.08
CA GLY A 123 7.34 2.95 -10.18
C GLY A 123 7.00 4.03 -9.15
N GLU A 124 6.30 3.66 -8.06
CA GLU A 124 5.78 4.54 -7.02
C GLU A 124 6.37 4.19 -5.64
N PRO A 125 7.56 4.71 -5.27
CA PRO A 125 8.24 4.32 -4.02
C PRO A 125 7.42 4.57 -2.75
N GLU A 126 6.52 5.55 -2.77
CA GLU A 126 5.67 5.92 -1.63
C GLU A 126 4.42 5.05 -1.49
N LEU A 127 4.09 4.24 -2.50
CA LEU A 127 2.89 3.41 -2.53
C LEU A 127 2.67 2.56 -1.26
N PRO A 128 3.69 1.92 -0.65
CA PRO A 128 3.47 1.17 0.59
C PRO A 128 2.86 2.01 1.72
N ALA A 129 3.28 3.26 1.87
CA ALA A 129 2.74 4.17 2.88
C ALA A 129 1.33 4.65 2.47
N LEU A 130 1.12 4.92 1.19
CA LEU A 130 -0.17 5.37 0.66
C LEU A 130 -1.26 4.31 0.80
N LEU A 131 -0.94 3.02 0.62
CA LEU A 131 -1.89 1.91 0.82
C LEU A 131 -2.49 1.95 2.24
N VAL A 132 -1.67 2.23 3.25
CA VAL A 132 -2.11 2.36 4.64
C VAL A 132 -2.91 3.64 4.83
N SER A 133 -2.36 4.80 4.44
CA SER A 133 -2.98 6.11 4.75
C SER A 133 -4.29 6.33 4.00
N HIS A 134 -4.51 5.65 2.87
CA HIS A 134 -5.77 5.66 2.13
C HIS A 134 -6.70 4.49 2.49
N HIS A 135 -6.35 3.65 3.47
CA HIS A 135 -7.15 2.49 3.91
C HIS A 135 -7.46 1.49 2.78
N ARG A 136 -6.48 1.23 1.91
CA ARG A 136 -6.59 0.30 0.77
C ARG A 136 -5.46 -0.73 0.75
N PRO A 137 -5.24 -1.49 1.84
CA PRO A 137 -4.12 -2.43 1.89
C PRO A 137 -4.31 -3.63 0.96
N GLY A 138 -5.55 -4.07 0.70
CA GLY A 138 -5.81 -5.43 0.26
C GLY A 138 -5.56 -6.44 1.39
N PHE A 139 -5.84 -7.72 1.12
CA PHE A 139 -5.76 -8.74 2.17
C PHE A 139 -5.34 -10.11 1.64
N TYR A 140 -4.73 -10.87 2.54
CA TYR A 140 -4.42 -12.26 2.30
C TYR A 140 -5.53 -13.17 2.81
N MET A 141 -5.66 -14.31 2.14
CA MET A 141 -6.50 -15.42 2.56
C MET A 141 -5.70 -16.71 2.59
N ARG A 142 -6.08 -17.61 3.51
CA ARG A 142 -5.72 -19.02 3.46
C ARG A 142 -6.81 -19.84 2.78
N VAL A 143 -6.42 -20.97 2.22
CA VAL A 143 -7.31 -21.89 1.52
C VAL A 143 -7.82 -22.93 2.51
N ILE A 144 -9.14 -22.97 2.73
CA ILE A 144 -9.77 -23.98 3.58
C ILE A 144 -10.07 -25.26 2.79
N HIS A 145 -10.56 -25.10 1.56
CA HIS A 145 -10.82 -26.20 0.63
C HIS A 145 -10.19 -25.90 -0.74
N GLU A 146 -9.41 -26.85 -1.26
CA GLU A 146 -8.82 -26.73 -2.60
C GLU A 146 -9.88 -26.92 -3.69
N GLY A 147 -9.70 -26.26 -4.84
CA GLY A 147 -10.71 -26.27 -5.91
C GLY A 147 -10.25 -25.58 -7.18
N HIS A 148 -11.20 -25.26 -8.06
CA HIS A 148 -10.96 -24.41 -9.22
C HIS A 148 -11.78 -23.15 -9.12
N ILE A 149 -11.21 -22.04 -9.57
CA ILE A 149 -11.88 -20.74 -9.68
C ILE A 149 -11.60 -20.14 -11.05
N GLN A 150 -12.47 -19.26 -11.52
CA GLN A 150 -12.27 -18.50 -12.75
C GLN A 150 -12.95 -17.13 -12.69
N ALA A 151 -12.55 -16.25 -13.61
CA ALA A 151 -13.23 -14.97 -13.81
C ALA A 151 -14.75 -15.17 -14.04
N GLY A 152 -15.56 -14.34 -13.39
CA GLY A 152 -17.02 -14.40 -13.41
C GLY A 152 -17.64 -15.19 -12.26
N ASP A 153 -16.85 -15.95 -11.49
CA ASP A 153 -17.37 -16.70 -10.35
C ASP A 153 -17.91 -15.74 -9.26
N PRO A 154 -19.09 -16.04 -8.68
CA PRO A 154 -19.65 -15.23 -7.61
C PRO A 154 -18.85 -15.41 -6.32
N ILE A 155 -18.71 -14.34 -5.53
CA ILE A 155 -18.13 -14.42 -4.20
C ILE A 155 -19.23 -14.27 -3.17
N VAL A 156 -19.40 -15.31 -2.35
CA VAL A 156 -20.46 -15.40 -1.35
C VAL A 156 -19.83 -15.42 0.04
N ARG A 157 -20.20 -14.43 0.86
CA ARG A 157 -19.81 -14.44 2.27
C ARG A 157 -20.61 -15.51 3.00
N THR A 158 -19.91 -16.54 3.47
CA THR A 158 -20.47 -17.69 4.15
C THR A 158 -20.48 -17.52 5.67
N ARG A 159 -19.48 -16.81 6.22
CA ARG A 159 -19.32 -16.51 7.65
C ARG A 159 -18.62 -15.17 7.83
N THR A 160 -18.76 -14.59 9.01
CA THR A 160 -18.00 -13.41 9.45
C THR A 160 -17.26 -13.77 10.72
N GLY A 161 -15.99 -13.40 10.81
CA GLY A 161 -15.17 -13.68 11.99
C GLY A 161 -15.60 -12.87 13.22
N PRO A 162 -15.12 -13.26 14.41
CA PRO A 162 -15.54 -12.67 15.67
C PRO A 162 -15.18 -11.18 15.74
N GLY A 163 -16.13 -10.36 16.18
CA GLY A 163 -15.90 -8.93 16.38
C GLY A 163 -16.09 -8.05 15.16
N ALA A 164 -16.27 -8.63 13.96
CA ALA A 164 -16.44 -7.88 12.71
C ALA A 164 -15.36 -6.79 12.50
N LEU A 165 -14.12 -7.09 12.89
CA LEU A 165 -13.00 -6.19 12.67
C LEU A 165 -12.59 -6.25 11.20
N SER A 166 -12.71 -5.12 10.50
CA SER A 166 -12.41 -5.05 9.07
C SER A 166 -10.91 -5.16 8.79
N VAL A 167 -10.56 -5.48 7.55
CA VAL A 167 -9.17 -5.50 7.08
C VAL A 167 -8.53 -4.12 7.27
N ALA A 168 -9.22 -3.06 6.84
CA ALA A 168 -8.71 -1.69 6.96
C ALA A 168 -8.49 -1.27 8.42
N ASP A 169 -9.41 -1.61 9.32
CA ASP A 169 -9.25 -1.36 10.76
C ASP A 169 -8.09 -2.16 11.33
N THR A 170 -7.95 -3.43 10.94
CA THR A 170 -6.85 -4.30 11.40
C THR A 170 -5.50 -3.72 10.96
N ASP A 171 -5.38 -3.26 9.71
CA ASP A 171 -4.16 -2.64 9.17
C ASP A 171 -3.79 -1.36 9.91
N ALA A 172 -4.79 -0.50 10.14
CA ALA A 172 -4.64 0.75 10.88
C ALA A 172 -4.09 0.54 12.30
N LEU A 173 -4.48 -0.54 13.00
CA LEU A 173 -3.96 -0.83 14.34
C LEU A 173 -2.44 -1.03 14.40
N LEU A 174 -1.84 -1.49 13.31
CA LEU A 174 -0.40 -1.74 13.26
C LEU A 174 0.38 -0.52 12.76
N TYR A 175 -0.16 0.19 11.76
CA TYR A 175 0.61 1.17 11.00
C TYR A 175 0.23 2.64 11.26
N LEU A 176 -0.96 2.92 11.78
CA LEU A 176 -1.39 4.28 12.12
C LEU A 176 -1.12 4.61 13.59
N PRO A 177 -0.95 5.91 13.93
CA PRO A 177 -0.71 6.32 15.31
C PRO A 177 -1.92 6.04 16.21
N ASP A 178 -1.64 5.99 17.51
CA ASP A 178 -2.64 5.88 18.59
C ASP A 178 -3.65 4.71 18.43
N PRO A 179 -3.15 3.45 18.30
CA PRO A 179 -4.02 2.31 18.08
C PRO A 179 -4.97 2.08 19.26
N GLU A 180 -6.25 1.84 18.95
CA GLU A 180 -7.27 1.64 19.97
C GLU A 180 -7.06 0.31 20.71
N ARG A 181 -6.76 0.37 22.01
CA ARG A 181 -6.52 -0.81 22.86
C ARG A 181 -7.66 -1.83 22.83
N ALA A 182 -8.90 -1.38 22.79
CA ALA A 182 -10.06 -2.28 22.73
C ALA A 182 -10.06 -3.10 21.44
N LYS A 183 -9.75 -2.46 20.30
CA LYS A 183 -9.61 -3.12 19.00
C LYS A 183 -8.38 -4.04 18.94
N LEU A 184 -7.25 -3.68 19.54
CA LEU A 184 -6.10 -4.61 19.67
C LEU A 184 -6.48 -5.89 20.42
N ARG A 185 -7.20 -5.77 21.54
CA ARG A 185 -7.68 -6.94 22.30
C ARG A 185 -8.74 -7.73 21.52
N LEU A 186 -9.59 -7.04 20.76
CA LEU A 186 -10.57 -7.68 19.88
C LEU A 186 -9.86 -8.52 18.81
N ALA A 187 -8.86 -7.95 18.14
CA ALA A 187 -8.09 -8.61 17.09
C ALA A 187 -7.41 -9.89 17.59
N LEU A 188 -6.87 -9.88 18.82
CA LEU A 188 -6.25 -11.05 19.44
C LEU A 188 -7.24 -12.19 19.78
N ARG A 189 -8.55 -11.95 19.70
CA ARG A 189 -9.58 -12.99 19.84
C ARG A 189 -9.95 -13.64 18.52
N ILE A 190 -9.42 -13.16 17.39
CA ILE A 190 -9.71 -13.68 16.06
C ILE A 190 -8.74 -14.84 15.77
N PRO A 191 -9.21 -16.12 15.75
CA PRO A 191 -8.32 -17.26 15.57
C PRO A 191 -7.66 -17.31 14.19
N ALA A 192 -8.33 -16.73 13.18
CA ALA A 192 -7.85 -16.65 11.81
C ALA A 192 -6.71 -15.63 11.61
N LEU A 193 -6.54 -14.67 12.54
CA LEU A 193 -5.50 -13.66 12.42
C LEU A 193 -4.12 -14.31 12.46
N SER A 194 -3.25 -13.99 11.51
CA SER A 194 -1.97 -14.70 11.41
C SER A 194 -1.05 -14.48 12.62
N PRO A 195 -0.19 -15.46 12.99
CA PRO A 195 0.64 -15.37 14.19
C PRO A 195 1.49 -14.10 14.27
N GLY A 196 2.09 -13.68 13.14
CA GLY A 196 2.92 -12.47 13.11
C GLY A 196 2.15 -11.17 13.41
N TRP A 197 0.88 -11.09 13.00
CA TRP A 197 0.01 -9.97 13.37
C TRP A 197 -0.40 -10.04 14.85
N GLN A 198 -0.71 -11.24 15.35
CA GLN A 198 -0.99 -11.43 16.76
C GLN A 198 0.20 -11.04 17.66
N ASP A 199 1.42 -11.42 17.27
CA ASP A 199 2.65 -11.06 17.99
C ASP A 199 2.84 -9.54 18.01
N SER A 200 2.69 -8.89 16.86
CA SER A 200 2.76 -7.43 16.75
C SER A 200 1.74 -6.73 17.66
N PHE A 201 0.51 -7.21 17.71
CA PHE A 201 -0.53 -6.65 18.58
C PHE A 201 -0.29 -6.93 20.07
N ARG A 202 0.27 -8.09 20.43
CA ARG A 202 0.71 -8.37 21.81
C ARG A 202 1.81 -7.40 22.24
N ASP A 203 2.79 -7.13 21.37
CA ASP A 203 3.89 -6.22 21.68
C ASP A 203 3.44 -4.76 21.76
N LEU A 204 2.52 -4.34 20.88
CA LEU A 204 1.87 -3.05 20.99
C LEU A 204 1.17 -2.91 22.35
N LEU A 205 0.34 -3.87 22.78
CA LEU A 205 -0.33 -3.81 24.08
C LEU A 205 0.66 -3.67 25.25
N LYS A 206 1.76 -4.44 25.27
CA LYS A 206 2.82 -4.32 26.29
C LYS A 206 3.46 -2.93 26.29
N SER A 207 3.74 -2.37 25.11
CA SER A 207 4.42 -1.08 24.97
C SER A 207 3.57 0.11 25.45
N VAL A 208 2.24 -0.01 25.39
CA VAL A 208 1.33 1.02 25.90
C VAL A 208 1.14 0.87 27.42
N ASP A 209 1.28 -0.33 27.97
CA ASP A 209 1.20 -0.58 29.42
C ASP A 209 2.48 -0.15 30.17
N GLY A 210 3.63 -0.13 29.48
CA GLY A 210 4.91 0.40 30.01
C GLY A 210 5.07 1.92 29.93
N ARG A 211 4.17 2.65 29.25
CA ARG A 211 4.19 4.13 29.22
C ARG A 211 3.40 4.69 30.39
N ALA A 212 4.12 5.07 31.45
CA ALA A 212 3.69 6.22 32.23
C ALA A 212 3.45 7.39 31.26
N VAL A 213 2.31 8.06 31.40
CA VAL A 213 1.85 9.12 30.49
C VAL A 213 2.88 10.26 30.47
N VAL A 214 3.80 10.22 29.52
CA VAL A 214 4.43 11.43 29.00
C VAL A 214 3.57 11.82 27.82
N ALA A 215 2.81 12.90 27.99
CA ALA A 215 2.07 13.52 26.90
C ALA A 215 3.06 13.77 25.75
N VAL A 216 2.95 12.98 24.68
CA VAL A 216 3.60 13.31 23.42
C VAL A 216 2.79 14.48 22.88
N THR A 217 3.17 15.70 23.25
CA THR A 217 2.91 16.85 22.40
C THR A 217 3.35 16.45 21.01
N GLY A 218 2.51 16.68 20.00
CA GLY A 218 2.74 16.26 18.62
C GLY A 218 4.16 16.57 18.13
N PRO A 219 4.57 16.01 16.98
CA PRO A 219 5.93 16.21 16.46
C PRO A 219 6.28 17.70 16.54
N ALA A 220 7.49 18.02 17.03
CA ALA A 220 7.95 19.40 17.21
C ALA A 220 8.05 20.19 15.88
N TRP A 221 7.55 19.63 14.78
CA TRP A 221 7.48 20.21 13.46
C TRP A 221 6.23 19.71 12.72
N ASN A 222 5.67 20.54 11.85
CA ASN A 222 4.65 20.15 10.88
C ASN A 222 5.30 19.93 9.51
N GLY A 223 4.96 18.82 8.85
CA GLY A 223 5.41 18.49 7.50
C GLY A 223 6.70 17.66 7.41
N SER A 224 7.15 17.40 6.17
CA SER A 224 8.36 16.61 5.89
C SER A 224 9.63 17.44 6.13
N ARG A 225 10.59 16.89 6.89
CA ARG A 225 11.87 17.53 7.17
C ARG A 225 13.02 16.75 6.52
N PRO A 226 13.90 17.39 5.76
CA PRO A 226 15.09 16.72 5.24
C PRO A 226 16.03 16.36 6.40
N LEU A 227 16.35 15.07 6.50
CA LEU A 227 17.33 14.52 7.43
C LEU A 227 18.58 14.13 6.63
N ARG A 228 19.75 14.28 7.24
CA ARG A 228 21.01 13.71 6.75
C ARG A 228 21.38 12.52 7.61
N VAL A 229 22.00 11.52 6.99
CA VAL A 229 22.66 10.44 7.73
C VAL A 229 23.86 11.05 8.44
N ALA A 230 23.78 11.07 9.77
CA ALA A 230 24.82 11.57 10.68
C ALA A 230 25.86 10.50 11.01
N GLY A 231 25.47 9.22 10.93
CA GLY A 231 26.36 8.10 11.18
C GLY A 231 25.72 6.80 10.76
N VAL A 232 26.57 5.83 10.42
CA VAL A 232 26.17 4.46 10.10
C VAL A 232 27.08 3.55 10.90
N VAL A 233 26.51 2.79 11.84
CA VAL A 233 27.24 1.93 12.75
C VAL A 233 26.85 0.48 12.47
N PRO A 234 27.76 -0.38 11.99
CA PRO A 234 27.49 -1.81 11.87
C PRO A 234 27.42 -2.41 13.28
N GLU A 235 26.26 -2.95 13.64
CA GLU A 235 26.02 -3.62 14.93
C GLU A 235 26.36 -5.11 14.85
N SER A 236 26.20 -5.70 13.67
CA SER A 236 26.56 -7.09 13.38
C SER A 236 26.84 -7.29 11.89
N THR A 237 27.09 -8.54 11.48
CA THR A 237 27.25 -8.91 10.07
C THR A 237 26.00 -8.68 9.22
N THR A 238 24.82 -8.55 9.85
CA THR A 238 23.53 -8.38 9.16
C THR A 238 22.74 -7.15 9.61
N VAL A 239 23.21 -6.41 10.62
CA VAL A 239 22.48 -5.28 11.22
C VAL A 239 23.35 -4.03 11.26
N THR A 240 22.78 -2.91 10.84
CA THR A 240 23.44 -1.60 10.83
C THR A 240 22.49 -0.52 11.35
N SER A 241 22.94 0.22 12.36
CA SER A 241 22.28 1.42 12.88
C SER A 241 22.56 2.62 11.98
N ILE A 242 21.51 3.39 11.66
CA ILE A 242 21.62 4.65 10.91
C ILE A 242 21.18 5.78 11.83
N HIS A 243 22.12 6.65 12.20
CA HIS A 243 21.82 7.86 12.96
C HIS A 243 21.45 8.98 12.01
N LEU A 244 20.30 9.63 12.23
CA LEU A 244 19.84 10.74 11.42
C LEU A 244 19.98 12.05 12.20
N ALA A 245 20.58 13.06 11.56
CA ALA A 245 20.61 14.42 12.06
C ALA A 245 19.83 15.32 11.12
N ALA A 246 19.14 16.29 11.67
CA ALA A 246 18.44 17.23 10.84
C ALA A 246 19.36 18.31 10.24
N GLY A 247 19.03 18.74 9.02
CA GLY A 247 19.63 19.95 8.43
C GLY A 247 19.42 21.16 9.36
N ARG A 248 20.46 21.98 9.54
CA ARG A 248 20.30 23.29 10.20
C ARG A 248 19.43 24.16 9.28
N VAL A 249 18.25 24.54 9.76
CA VAL A 249 17.50 25.65 9.16
C VAL A 249 18.24 26.93 9.56
N PRO A 250 18.65 27.81 8.64
CA PRO A 250 19.21 29.09 9.03
C PRO A 250 18.16 29.87 9.83
N ALA A 251 18.54 30.34 11.02
CA ALA A 251 17.69 31.16 11.85
C ALA A 251 17.42 32.50 11.14
N SER A 252 16.33 32.58 10.38
CA SER A 252 15.79 33.87 9.95
C SER A 252 15.15 34.53 11.17
N GLY A 253 15.83 35.52 11.74
CA GLY A 253 15.28 36.35 12.81
C GLY A 253 14.11 37.19 12.30
N CYS A 254 13.03 37.22 13.07
CA CYS A 254 12.21 38.41 13.27
C CYS A 254 11.37 38.25 14.56
N PRO A 255 11.30 39.28 15.43
CA PRO A 255 10.57 39.21 16.68
C PRO A 255 9.12 39.66 16.47
N HIS A 256 8.14 38.82 16.82
CA HIS A 256 6.76 39.30 16.98
C HIS A 256 6.20 38.96 18.37
N ARG A 257 5.98 40.06 19.09
CA ARG A 257 5.30 40.24 20.37
C ARG A 257 3.87 39.65 20.31
N PRO A 258 3.36 39.07 21.40
CA PRO A 258 1.99 38.54 21.42
C PRO A 258 0.96 39.68 21.49
N VAL A 259 -0.07 39.62 20.65
CA VAL A 259 -1.28 40.46 20.69
C VAL A 259 -2.38 39.65 21.40
N PRO A 260 -3.15 40.23 22.36
CA PRO A 260 -4.19 39.49 23.09
C PRO A 260 -5.48 39.33 22.26
N PRO A 261 -6.39 38.41 22.64
CA PRO A 261 -7.52 38.03 21.83
C PRO A 261 -8.71 38.98 22.05
N CYS A 262 -9.41 39.35 20.98
CA CYS A 262 -10.74 39.97 21.06
C CYS A 262 -11.75 39.23 20.17
N ALA A 263 -12.96 39.15 20.72
CA ALA A 263 -14.13 38.37 20.35
C ALA A 263 -14.67 38.53 18.91
N SER A 264 -15.34 37.47 18.44
CA SER A 264 -16.30 37.44 17.31
C SER A 264 -17.60 38.22 17.65
N PRO A 265 -18.62 38.45 16.76
CA PRO A 265 -18.93 37.75 15.48
C PRO A 265 -19.57 38.53 14.29
N ARG A 266 -19.34 38.01 13.05
CA ARG A 266 -20.22 37.95 11.82
C ARG A 266 -20.73 39.27 11.15
N PRO A 267 -21.34 39.23 9.94
CA PRO A 267 -21.02 38.49 8.69
C PRO A 267 -21.15 39.39 7.40
N ALA A 268 -20.58 39.00 6.24
CA ALA A 268 -21.20 39.13 4.90
C ALA A 268 -20.26 38.81 3.71
N VAL A 269 -20.66 37.79 2.92
CA VAL A 269 -20.77 37.67 1.44
C VAL A 269 -19.51 37.90 0.53
N PRO A 270 -19.29 37.06 -0.52
CA PRO A 270 -18.03 36.98 -1.28
C PRO A 270 -18.06 37.68 -2.66
N PRO A 271 -16.90 37.87 -3.31
CA PRO A 271 -16.81 37.80 -4.77
C PRO A 271 -15.71 36.80 -5.21
N ARG A 272 -16.09 35.77 -5.98
CA ARG A 272 -16.07 35.67 -7.46
C ARG A 272 -14.69 35.38 -8.05
N CYS A 273 -14.64 34.24 -8.76
CA CYS A 273 -13.58 33.80 -9.66
C CYS A 273 -13.21 34.86 -10.71
N ALA A 274 -11.91 34.99 -10.96
CA ALA A 274 -11.39 35.49 -12.23
C ALA A 274 -10.30 34.52 -12.72
N ALA A 275 -10.60 33.87 -13.85
CA ALA A 275 -9.61 33.16 -14.64
C ALA A 275 -8.68 34.17 -15.31
N THR A 276 -7.37 33.89 -15.32
CA THR A 276 -6.42 34.64 -16.14
C THR A 276 -5.55 33.70 -16.95
N ARG A 277 -5.49 34.01 -18.24
CA ARG A 277 -4.99 33.24 -19.38
C ARG A 277 -3.48 32.97 -19.35
N CYS A 278 -3.11 31.88 -20.02
CA CYS A 278 -1.77 31.62 -20.55
C CYS A 278 -1.22 32.77 -21.44
N PRO A 279 0.11 32.93 -21.50
CA PRO A 279 0.79 33.39 -22.70
C PRO A 279 1.43 32.22 -23.47
N ARG A 280 1.13 32.14 -24.77
CA ARG A 280 1.75 31.25 -25.76
C ARG A 280 3.23 31.60 -25.93
N ARG A 281 4.10 30.60 -26.06
CA ARG A 281 5.47 30.74 -26.60
C ARG A 281 5.48 30.51 -28.12
N PRO A 282 6.31 31.23 -28.89
CA PRO A 282 6.43 31.04 -30.34
C PRO A 282 7.44 29.94 -30.71
N MET A 283 7.17 29.24 -31.81
CA MET A 283 8.10 28.32 -32.50
C MET A 283 9.16 29.09 -33.31
N PRO A 284 10.37 28.52 -33.52
CA PRO A 284 11.23 28.91 -34.63
C PRO A 284 11.02 28.01 -35.86
N ALA A 285 11.02 28.63 -37.03
CA ALA A 285 10.87 28.05 -38.35
C ALA A 285 12.13 27.33 -38.85
N ALA A 286 11.92 26.39 -39.75
CA ALA A 286 12.92 25.58 -40.43
C ALA A 286 13.68 26.35 -41.53
N THR A 287 14.96 26.02 -41.68
CA THR A 287 15.73 26.22 -42.92
C THR A 287 16.33 24.88 -43.32
N GLY A 288 16.06 24.46 -44.56
CA GLY A 288 16.59 23.24 -45.15
C GLY A 288 17.91 23.47 -45.86
N SER A 289 18.70 22.40 -45.99
CA SER A 289 19.65 22.21 -47.08
C SER A 289 19.59 20.75 -47.52
N ALA A 290 19.56 20.56 -48.84
CA ALA A 290 19.50 19.28 -49.52
C ALA A 290 20.91 18.79 -49.85
N SER A 291 21.11 17.47 -49.85
CA SER A 291 22.14 16.82 -50.67
C SER A 291 21.72 15.40 -51.02
N ASN A 292 21.66 15.15 -52.33
CA ASN A 292 21.48 13.87 -53.03
C ASN A 292 22.45 12.79 -52.57
N THR A 293 21.99 11.53 -52.56
CA THR A 293 22.60 10.43 -53.32
C THR A 293 21.61 9.28 -53.53
N SER A 294 21.73 8.69 -54.71
CA SER A 294 20.83 7.81 -55.47
C SER A 294 20.79 6.33 -55.01
N PRO A 295 19.94 5.47 -55.63
CA PRO A 295 19.52 4.17 -55.09
C PRO A 295 20.26 2.98 -55.74
N THR A 296 20.16 1.81 -55.12
CA THR A 296 20.23 0.53 -55.84
C THR A 296 19.43 -0.57 -55.16
N ALA A 297 18.63 -1.22 -56.00
CA ALA A 297 17.90 -2.44 -55.73
C ALA A 297 18.82 -3.67 -55.74
N ARG A 298 18.52 -4.64 -54.88
CA ARG A 298 18.16 -6.02 -55.22
C ARG A 298 17.70 -6.76 -53.97
#